data_AF-A0A0A9WLC5-F1
#
_entry.id   AF-A0A0A9WLC5-F1
#
_cell.length_a   1.000
_cell.length_b   1.000
_cell.length_c   1.000
_cell.angle_alpha   90.00
_cell.angle_beta   90.00
_cell.angle_gamma   90.00
#
_symmetry.space_group_name_H-M   'P 1'
#
loop_
_entity.id
_entity.type
_entity.pdbx_description
1 polymer ?
#
loop_
_entity_poly.entity_id
_entity_poly.type
_entity_poly.pdbx_seq_one_letter_code
_entity_poly.pdbx_strand_id
1 'polypeptide(L)'
;MEKVKIEQGKAEDVRKKCAAEESVASSIQGEADGIRAECQTELNKALPILKAAEDALAELRPDDIREVRSFQKPAARVVLVLEAVLTLLGEKEVSWERAKLVMTRMDFIKDLQNYKKDGLTEKMIRSIQKYVNNSDFQPA
;
A
#
# COMPACT_ATOMS: atom_id res chain seq x y z
N MET A 1 16.74 59.01 -27.57
CA MET A 1 15.37 58.89 -27.03
C MET A 1 14.59 57.74 -27.68
N GLU A 2 14.67 57.54 -29.00
CA GLU A 2 13.98 56.45 -29.71
C GLU A 2 14.30 55.03 -29.20
N LYS A 3 15.59 54.72 -29.00
CA LYS A 3 16.04 53.38 -28.56
C LYS A 3 15.45 52.98 -27.20
N VAL A 4 15.35 53.94 -26.28
CA VAL A 4 14.78 53.73 -24.94
C VAL A 4 13.29 53.40 -25.00
N LYS A 5 12.54 54.03 -25.91
CA LYS A 5 11.10 53.73 -26.12
C LYS A 5 10.89 52.32 -26.67
N ILE A 6 11.73 51.88 -27.61
CA ILE A 6 11.65 50.54 -28.20
C ILE A 6 12.00 49.47 -27.15
N GLU A 7 13.00 49.71 -26.31
CA GLU A 7 13.38 48.81 -25.22
C GLU A 7 12.32 48.74 -24.12
N GLN A 8 11.68 49.88 -23.77
CA GLN A 8 10.57 49.91 -22.82
C GLN A 8 9.37 49.09 -23.29
N GLY A 9 8.97 49.22 -24.57
CA GLY A 9 7.86 48.44 -25.12
C GLY A 9 8.14 46.93 -25.11
N LYS A 10 9.36 46.52 -25.50
CA LYS A 10 9.78 45.11 -25.43
C LYS A 10 9.80 44.58 -24.00
N ALA A 11 10.26 45.38 -23.04
CA ALA A 11 10.29 44.99 -21.62
C ALA A 11 8.87 44.81 -21.06
N GLU A 12 7.91 45.64 -21.49
CA GLU A 12 6.51 45.56 -21.07
C GLU A 12 5.80 44.33 -21.64
N ASP A 13 6.06 43.99 -22.91
CA ASP A 13 5.54 42.77 -23.55
C ASP A 13 6.08 41.50 -22.88
N VAL A 14 7.37 41.47 -22.53
CA VAL A 14 7.98 40.35 -21.80
C VAL A 14 7.37 40.24 -20.41
N ARG A 15 7.17 41.35 -19.68
CA ARG A 15 6.51 41.34 -18.37
C ARG A 15 5.09 40.78 -18.44
N LYS A 16 4.29 41.17 -19.44
CA LYS A 16 2.93 40.66 -19.62
C LYS A 16 2.90 39.15 -19.88
N LYS A 17 3.83 38.65 -20.70
CA LYS A 17 3.96 37.21 -20.95
C LYS A 17 4.39 36.44 -19.72
N CYS A 18 5.42 36.92 -19.00
CA CYS A 18 5.87 36.30 -17.75
C CYS A 18 4.75 36.28 -16.69
N ALA A 19 3.98 37.35 -16.53
CA ALA A 19 2.87 37.39 -15.57
C ALA A 19 1.75 36.39 -15.93
N ALA A 20 1.45 36.20 -17.22
CA ALA A 20 0.49 35.21 -17.67
C ALA A 20 0.97 33.77 -17.41
N GLU A 21 2.25 33.49 -17.71
CA GLU A 21 2.88 32.19 -17.43
C GLU A 21 2.95 31.89 -15.93
N GLU A 22 3.29 32.88 -15.10
CA GLU A 22 3.34 32.77 -13.65
C GLU A 22 1.96 32.44 -13.05
N SER A 23 0.89 33.06 -13.56
CA SER A 23 -0.47 32.75 -13.13
C SER A 23 -0.87 31.31 -13.46
N VAL A 24 -0.51 30.80 -14.64
CA VAL A 24 -0.80 29.41 -15.04
C VAL A 24 0.03 28.44 -14.21
N ALA A 25 1.32 28.71 -14.04
CA ALA A 25 2.22 27.90 -13.21
C ALA A 25 1.75 27.83 -11.75
N SER A 26 1.32 28.95 -11.18
CA SER A 26 0.77 29.00 -9.82
C SER A 26 -0.51 28.17 -9.67
N SER A 27 -1.38 28.15 -10.69
CA SER A 27 -2.59 27.34 -10.67
C SER A 27 -2.27 25.84 -10.68
N ILE A 28 -1.38 25.42 -11.60
CA ILE A 28 -0.94 24.03 -11.72
C ILE A 28 -0.24 23.58 -10.44
N GLN A 29 0.60 24.46 -9.85
CA GLN A 29 1.26 24.18 -8.58
C GLN A 29 0.23 23.96 -7.45
N GLY A 30 -0.80 24.81 -7.37
CA GLY A 30 -1.86 24.65 -6.36
C GLY A 30 -2.60 23.33 -6.49
N GLU A 31 -2.95 22.91 -7.71
CA GLU A 31 -3.58 21.60 -7.96
C GLU A 31 -2.67 20.43 -7.58
N ALA A 32 -1.39 20.49 -7.98
CA ALA A 32 -0.42 19.45 -7.67
C ALA A 32 -0.14 19.35 -6.16
N ASP A 33 -0.07 20.48 -5.47
CA ASP A 33 0.12 20.53 -4.02
C ASP A 33 -1.12 19.98 -3.27
N GLY A 34 -2.33 20.25 -3.78
CA GLY A 34 -3.57 19.66 -3.27
C GLY A 34 -3.57 18.13 -3.37
N ILE A 35 -3.30 17.59 -4.57
CA ILE A 35 -3.22 16.13 -4.78
C ILE A 35 -2.14 15.51 -3.88
N ARG A 36 -0.97 16.17 -3.77
CA ARG A 36 0.11 15.71 -2.89
C ARG A 36 -0.35 15.64 -1.44
N ALA A 37 -1.04 16.66 -0.95
CA ALA A 37 -1.51 16.72 0.43
C ALA A 37 -2.54 15.61 0.74
N GLU A 38 -3.45 15.33 -0.19
CA GLU A 38 -4.43 14.24 -0.05
C GLU A 38 -3.74 12.88 0.00
N CYS A 39 -2.84 12.59 -0.95
CA CYS A 39 -2.09 11.33 -0.97
C CYS A 39 -1.22 11.17 0.28
N GLN A 40 -0.55 12.24 0.73
CA GLN A 40 0.29 12.20 1.93
C GLN A 40 -0.55 11.93 3.18
N THR A 41 -1.77 12.47 3.25
CA THR A 41 -2.69 12.24 4.37
C THR A 41 -3.07 10.77 4.46
N GLU A 42 -3.49 10.15 3.36
CA GLU A 42 -3.85 8.72 3.35
C GLU A 42 -2.64 7.83 3.60
N LEU A 43 -1.47 8.19 3.07
CA LEU A 43 -0.22 7.49 3.36
C LEU A 43 0.11 7.54 4.86
N ASN A 44 -0.01 8.71 5.48
CA ASN A 44 0.26 8.89 6.90
C ASN A 44 -0.71 8.08 7.80
N LYS A 45 -1.92 7.78 7.33
CA LYS A 45 -2.85 6.87 8.01
C LYS A 45 -2.46 5.40 7.84
N ALA A 46 -1.97 5.02 6.66
CA ALA A 46 -1.60 3.64 6.34
C ALA A 46 -0.28 3.20 7.00
N LEU A 47 0.71 4.09 7.08
CA LEU A 47 2.04 3.81 7.65
C LEU A 47 2.01 3.24 9.09
N PRO A 48 1.27 3.81 10.06
CA PRO A 48 1.23 3.26 11.42
C PRO A 48 0.56 1.87 11.47
N ILE A 49 -0.47 1.64 10.66
CA ILE A 49 -1.14 0.33 10.56
C ILE A 49 -0.17 -0.71 9.99
N LEU A 50 0.58 -0.33 8.95
CA LEU A 50 1.61 -1.18 8.37
C LEU A 50 2.68 -1.52 9.39
N LYS A 51 3.14 -0.53 10.16
CA LYS A 51 4.17 -0.73 11.18
C LYS A 51 3.69 -1.64 12.30
N ALA A 52 2.47 -1.45 12.79
CA ALA A 52 1.86 -2.34 13.78
C ALA A 52 1.75 -3.79 13.27
N ALA A 53 1.41 -3.98 12.00
CA ALA A 53 1.37 -5.32 11.39
C ALA A 53 2.78 -5.95 11.27
N GLU A 54 3.80 -5.17 10.92
CA GLU A 54 5.19 -5.63 10.90
C GLU A 54 5.68 -6.04 12.29
N ASP A 55 5.36 -5.24 13.31
CA ASP A 55 5.75 -5.51 14.70
C ASP A 55 5.05 -6.78 15.23
N ALA A 56 3.75 -6.94 14.95
CA ALA A 56 3.02 -8.17 15.28
C ALA A 56 3.60 -9.41 14.58
N LEU A 57 4.06 -9.29 13.32
CA LEU A 57 4.75 -10.37 12.62
C LEU A 57 6.13 -10.68 13.22
N ALA A 58 6.80 -9.70 13.82
CA ALA A 58 8.08 -9.88 14.49
C ALA A 58 7.93 -10.66 15.82
N GLU A 59 6.78 -10.54 16.48
CA GLU A 59 6.47 -11.24 17.73
C GLU A 59 6.06 -12.72 17.53
N LEU A 60 5.75 -13.12 16.30
CA LEU A 60 5.27 -14.46 15.99
C LEU A 60 6.34 -15.53 16.23
N ARG A 61 6.02 -16.54 17.05
CA ARG A 61 6.96 -17.61 17.39
C ARG A 61 6.62 -18.91 16.63
N PRO A 62 7.62 -19.78 16.39
CA PRO A 62 7.39 -21.09 15.77
C PRO A 62 6.37 -21.97 16.50
N ASP A 63 6.27 -21.86 17.83
CA ASP A 63 5.31 -22.62 18.62
C ASP A 63 3.87 -22.16 18.39
N ASP A 64 3.64 -20.86 18.16
CA ASP A 64 2.30 -20.32 17.84
C ASP A 64 1.80 -20.90 16.50
N ILE A 65 2.70 -21.02 15.51
CA ILE A 65 2.39 -21.69 14.22
C ILE A 65 2.12 -23.18 14.40
N ARG A 66 2.89 -23.85 15.27
CA ARG A 66 2.70 -25.28 15.57
C ARG A 66 1.32 -25.53 16.20
N GLU A 67 0.87 -24.65 17.10
CA GLU A 67 -0.45 -24.72 17.70
C GLU A 67 -1.54 -24.61 16.63
N VAL A 68 -1.50 -23.57 15.80
CA VAL A 68 -2.49 -23.36 14.74
C VAL A 68 -2.55 -24.55 13.78
N ARG A 69 -1.40 -25.13 13.43
CA ARG A 69 -1.34 -26.33 12.57
C ARG A 69 -1.94 -27.57 13.21
N SER A 70 -1.96 -27.66 14.54
CA SER A 70 -2.51 -28.82 15.26
C SER A 70 -4.04 -28.89 15.23
N PHE A 71 -4.71 -27.80 14.83
CA PHE A 71 -6.16 -27.72 14.75
C PHE A 71 -6.72 -28.73 13.73
N GLN A 72 -7.47 -29.71 14.24
CA GLN A 72 -8.18 -30.69 13.41
C GLN A 72 -9.39 -30.05 12.69
N LYS A 73 -10.07 -29.13 13.37
CA LYS A 73 -11.20 -28.34 12.85
C LYS A 73 -10.98 -26.87 13.20
N PRO A 74 -10.24 -26.10 12.37
CA PRO A 74 -9.99 -24.69 12.64
C PRO A 74 -11.29 -23.88 12.64
N ALA A 75 -11.35 -22.83 13.46
CA ALA A 75 -12.44 -21.87 13.41
C ALA A 75 -12.45 -21.13 12.06
N ALA A 76 -13.64 -20.71 11.60
CA ALA A 76 -13.80 -20.06 10.29
C ALA A 76 -12.88 -18.84 10.10
N ARG A 77 -12.69 -18.02 11.14
CA ARG A 77 -11.76 -16.89 11.11
C ARG A 77 -10.31 -17.29 10.86
N VAL A 78 -9.85 -18.38 11.48
CA VAL A 78 -8.48 -18.89 11.28
C VAL A 78 -8.29 -19.36 9.84
N VAL A 79 -9.30 -20.03 9.28
CA VAL A 79 -9.30 -20.45 7.86
C VAL A 79 -9.23 -19.22 6.95
N LEU A 80 -10.09 -18.22 7.16
CA LEU A 80 -10.11 -17.00 6.34
C LEU A 80 -8.76 -16.28 6.33
N VAL A 81 -8.12 -16.13 7.49
CA VAL A 81 -6.78 -15.52 7.61
C VAL A 81 -5.75 -16.29 6.79
N LEU A 82 -5.72 -17.61 6.92
CA LEU A 82 -4.72 -18.40 6.20
C LEU A 82 -4.99 -18.50 4.71
N GLU A 83 -6.25 -18.50 4.28
CA GLU A 83 -6.60 -18.40 2.87
C GLU A 83 -6.14 -17.08 2.23
N ALA A 84 -6.28 -15.98 2.97
CA ALA A 84 -5.76 -14.67 2.55
C ALA A 84 -4.22 -14.69 2.44
N VAL A 85 -3.53 -15.28 3.43
CA VAL A 85 -2.06 -15.42 3.40
C VAL A 85 -1.61 -16.27 2.21
N LEU A 86 -2.23 -17.42 1.95
CA LEU A 86 -1.91 -18.27 0.79
C LEU A 86 -2.09 -17.51 -0.53
N THR A 87 -3.15 -16.71 -0.63
CA THR A 87 -3.42 -15.88 -1.81
C THR A 87 -2.30 -14.86 -2.05
N LEU A 88 -1.80 -14.20 -0.99
CA LEU A 88 -0.69 -13.25 -1.07
C LEU A 88 0.66 -13.92 -1.38
N LEU A 89 0.89 -15.12 -0.86
CA LEU A 89 2.07 -15.94 -1.18
C LEU A 89 2.02 -16.55 -2.59
N GLY A 90 0.93 -16.35 -3.34
CA GLY A 90 0.80 -16.81 -4.72
C GLY A 90 0.57 -18.33 -4.86
N GLU A 91 0.08 -18.98 -3.80
CA GLU A 91 -0.24 -20.40 -3.83
C GLU A 91 -1.46 -20.64 -4.73
N LYS A 92 -1.39 -21.68 -5.57
CA LYS A 92 -2.43 -21.98 -6.56
C LYS A 92 -3.71 -22.53 -5.94
N GLU A 93 -3.57 -23.22 -4.82
CA GLU A 93 -4.66 -23.84 -4.09
C GLU A 93 -4.86 -23.11 -2.76
N VAL A 94 -6.09 -22.68 -2.51
CA VAL A 94 -6.50 -21.99 -1.29
C VAL A 94 -7.36 -22.98 -0.51
N SER A 95 -6.72 -23.78 0.35
CA SER A 95 -7.36 -24.79 1.18
C SER A 95 -6.66 -24.92 2.53
N TRP A 96 -7.37 -25.38 3.56
CA TRP A 96 -6.78 -25.64 4.89
C TRP A 96 -5.64 -26.67 4.83
N GLU A 97 -5.79 -27.70 4.00
CA GLU A 97 -4.74 -28.71 3.79
C GLU A 97 -3.48 -28.08 3.20
N ARG A 98 -3.64 -27.21 2.19
CA ARG A 98 -2.51 -26.45 1.63
C ARG A 98 -1.90 -25.50 2.67
N ALA A 99 -2.71 -24.82 3.46
CA ALA A 99 -2.24 -23.93 4.53
C ALA A 99 -1.35 -24.67 5.53
N LYS A 100 -1.78 -25.85 6.01
CA LYS A 100 -0.98 -26.69 6.92
C LYS A 100 0.37 -27.07 6.33
N LEU A 101 0.42 -27.38 5.03
CA LEU A 101 1.67 -27.72 4.36
C LEU A 101 2.60 -26.50 4.25
N VAL A 102 2.07 -25.33 3.89
CA VAL A 102 2.84 -24.08 3.79
C VAL A 102 3.38 -23.65 5.14
N MET A 103 2.56 -23.74 6.21
CA MET A 103 2.99 -23.47 7.60
C MET A 103 4.07 -24.44 8.11
N THR A 104 4.29 -25.57 7.45
CA THR A 104 5.35 -26.53 7.82
C THR A 104 6.73 -26.13 7.30
N ARG A 105 6.80 -25.19 6.34
CA ARG A 105 8.09 -24.68 5.83
C ARG A 105 8.84 -24.00 6.97
N MET A 106 10.13 -24.34 7.13
CA MET A 106 10.98 -23.75 8.19
C MET A 106 11.08 -22.24 8.08
N ASP A 107 11.03 -21.71 6.86
CA ASP A 107 11.13 -20.29 6.59
C ASP A 107 9.77 -19.59 6.50
N PHE A 108 8.64 -20.25 6.82
CA PHE A 108 7.31 -19.65 6.70
C PHE A 108 7.19 -18.29 7.40
N ILE A 109 7.63 -18.19 8.65
CA ILE A 109 7.59 -16.91 9.40
C ILE A 109 8.48 -15.86 8.72
N LYS A 110 9.67 -16.27 8.23
CA LYS A 110 10.57 -15.35 7.52
C LYS A 110 9.99 -14.90 6.19
N ASP A 111 9.26 -15.77 5.48
CA ASP A 111 8.59 -15.43 4.22
C ASP A 111 7.52 -14.36 4.46
N LEU A 112 6.81 -14.42 5.60
CA LEU A 112 5.84 -13.39 6.00
C LEU A 112 6.53 -12.07 6.37
N GLN A 113 7.60 -12.13 7.17
CA GLN A 113 8.34 -10.94 7.62
C GLN A 113 9.04 -10.22 6.46
N ASN A 114 9.55 -10.98 5.47
CA ASN A 114 10.28 -10.45 4.32
C ASN A 114 9.41 -10.36 3.06
N TYR A 115 8.08 -10.37 3.22
CA TYR A 115 7.16 -10.32 2.08
C TYR A 115 7.36 -9.03 1.26
N LYS A 116 7.55 -9.19 -0.05
CA LYS A 116 7.79 -8.07 -0.98
C LYS A 116 6.49 -7.36 -1.34
N LYS A 117 6.18 -6.30 -0.59
CA LYS A 117 4.95 -5.49 -0.72
C LYS A 117 4.86 -4.76 -2.07
N ASP A 118 5.99 -4.33 -2.62
CA ASP A 118 6.04 -3.60 -3.90
C ASP A 118 5.77 -4.50 -5.12
N GLY A 119 5.75 -5.83 -4.93
CA GLY A 119 5.48 -6.80 -5.99
C GLY A 119 3.99 -7.13 -6.18
N LEU A 120 3.08 -6.45 -5.49
CA LEU A 120 1.66 -6.74 -5.54
C LEU A 120 1.06 -6.38 -6.91
N THR A 121 0.58 -7.40 -7.62
CA THR A 121 -0.15 -7.19 -8.89
C THR A 121 -1.60 -6.79 -8.62
N GLU A 122 -2.22 -6.05 -9.54
CA GLU A 122 -3.64 -5.72 -9.43
C GLU A 122 -4.54 -6.96 -9.28
N LYS A 123 -4.16 -8.08 -9.90
CA LYS A 123 -4.87 -9.35 -9.77
C LYS A 123 -4.86 -9.84 -8.31
N MET A 124 -3.71 -9.74 -7.64
CA MET A 124 -3.59 -10.10 -6.23
C MET A 124 -4.40 -9.16 -5.34
N ILE A 125 -4.36 -7.85 -5.61
CA ILE A 125 -5.15 -6.85 -4.88
C ILE A 125 -6.65 -7.14 -5.02
N ARG A 126 -7.14 -7.41 -6.23
CA ARG A 126 -8.54 -7.80 -6.45
C ARG A 126 -8.90 -9.10 -5.73
N SER A 127 -7.98 -10.05 -5.69
CA SER A 127 -8.20 -11.35 -5.02
C SER A 127 -8.24 -11.24 -3.50
N ILE A 128 -7.48 -10.31 -2.90
CA ILE A 128 -7.44 -10.12 -1.45
C ILE A 128 -8.61 -9.27 -0.93
N GLN A 129 -9.17 -8.38 -1.76
CA GLN A 129 -10.28 -7.48 -1.40
C GLN A 129 -11.50 -8.21 -0.81
N LYS A 130 -11.81 -9.43 -1.28
CA LYS A 130 -12.91 -10.24 -0.73
C LYS A 130 -12.73 -10.62 0.75
N TYR A 131 -11.48 -10.72 1.22
CA TYR A 131 -11.17 -11.00 2.63
C TYR A 131 -11.14 -9.69 3.43
N VAL A 132 -10.48 -8.65 2.91
CA VAL A 132 -10.38 -7.34 3.58
C VAL A 132 -11.76 -6.73 3.87
N ASN A 133 -12.71 -6.89 2.95
CA ASN A 133 -14.08 -6.37 3.10
C ASN A 133 -14.99 -7.29 3.93
N ASN A 134 -14.50 -8.44 4.39
CA ASN A 134 -15.27 -9.35 5.23
C ASN A 134 -15.21 -8.86 6.70
N SER A 135 -16.38 -8.72 7.33
CA SER A 135 -16.49 -8.29 8.74
C SER A 135 -15.83 -9.28 9.71
N ASP A 136 -15.73 -10.55 9.34
CA ASP A 136 -15.06 -11.58 10.14
C ASP A 136 -13.52 -11.55 10.01
N PHE A 137 -12.97 -10.65 9.20
CA PHE A 137 -11.55 -10.49 8.91
C PHE A 137 -10.92 -9.25 9.59
N GLN A 138 -11.54 -8.75 10.66
CA GLN A 138 -11.00 -7.63 11.42
C GLN A 138 -10.19 -8.14 12.63
N PRO A 139 -8.96 -7.64 12.85
CA PRO A 139 -8.23 -7.92 14.08
C PRO A 139 -8.99 -7.35 15.29
N ALA A 140 -8.94 -8.06 16.42
CA ALA A 140 -9.62 -7.69 17.66
C ALA A 140 -8.96 -6.48 18.34
#